data_AF-A0AAE4P1A2-F1
#
_entry.id   AF-A0AAE4P1A2-F1
#
_cell.length_a   1.000
_cell.length_b   1.000
_cell.length_c   1.000
_cell.angle_alpha   90.00
_cell.angle_beta   90.00
_cell.angle_gamma   90.00
#
_symmetry.space_group_name_H-M   'P 1'
#
loop_
_entity.id
_entity.type
_entity.pdbx_description
1 polymer ?
#
loop_
_entity_poly.entity_id
_entity_poly.type
_entity_poly.pdbx_seq_one_letter_code
_entity_poly.pdbx_strand_id
1 'polypeptide(L)'
;MKTGLINGLSGNALLLFLSQEKKNRNEGLKLLNIISEEITTSKDYSFDTGITGFGWLVAFLHQEKLIDIDSDDILEDFDDQIYKLTLQELSDQNTNIDTLLGFIDYHIIRHRNKNFNEQHYRKFIHQECINLIVEKLSILIDYYISIKELSQVQIENCCDILLKFSYLSNYINNKIINDQLPGQLYYFIKHTQINLQPYNNFKKICQKKLRQACENKNFEIFIVKLNNDLSEIDNSEIEQTSDIRNTVFKLTNLIN
;
A
#
# COMPACT_ATOMS: atom_id res chain seq x y z
N MET A 1 22.18 2.92 6.02
CA MET A 1 21.76 1.68 5.29
C MET A 1 20.38 1.90 4.67
N LYS A 2 19.86 0.98 3.85
CA LYS A 2 18.43 0.99 3.49
C LYS A 2 17.63 0.35 4.61
N THR A 3 16.63 1.06 5.12
CA THR A 3 15.90 0.69 6.34
C THR A 3 14.44 0.35 6.10
N GLY A 4 13.91 0.58 4.90
CA GLY A 4 12.51 0.34 4.55
C GLY A 4 12.09 -1.13 4.46
N LEU A 5 10.82 -1.34 4.05
CA LEU A 5 10.14 -2.64 4.12
C LEU A 5 10.47 -3.59 2.99
N ILE A 6 10.66 -3.09 1.77
CA ILE A 6 10.73 -3.94 0.58
C ILE A 6 12.18 -4.27 0.24
N ASN A 7 13.05 -3.26 0.13
CA ASN A 7 14.47 -3.41 -0.16
C ASN A 7 15.35 -2.88 0.99
N GLY A 8 14.90 -3.04 2.24
CA GLY A 8 15.61 -2.61 3.45
C GLY A 8 15.50 -3.59 4.61
N LEU A 9 16.15 -3.25 5.73
CA LEU A 9 16.21 -4.13 6.90
C LEU A 9 14.88 -4.32 7.63
N SER A 10 13.92 -3.40 7.50
CA SER A 10 12.61 -3.57 8.12
C SER A 10 11.89 -4.79 7.56
N GLY A 11 12.07 -5.10 6.28
CA GLY A 11 11.56 -6.33 5.68
C GLY A 11 12.13 -7.59 6.33
N ASN A 12 13.43 -7.60 6.57
CA ASN A 12 14.08 -8.72 7.25
C ASN A 12 13.58 -8.88 8.69
N ALA A 13 13.42 -7.76 9.41
CA ALA A 13 12.85 -7.77 10.76
C ALA A 13 11.42 -8.32 10.76
N LEU A 14 10.58 -7.90 9.80
CA LEU A 14 9.22 -8.43 9.65
C LEU A 14 9.21 -9.95 9.50
N LEU A 15 10.04 -10.51 8.61
CA LEU A 15 10.11 -11.96 8.41
C LEU A 15 10.55 -12.72 9.68
N LEU A 16 11.44 -12.13 10.47
CA LEU A 16 11.86 -12.70 11.76
C LEU A 16 10.72 -12.72 12.79
N PHE A 17 9.89 -11.67 12.84
CA PHE A 17 8.73 -11.62 13.73
C PHE A 17 7.58 -12.52 13.30
N LEU A 18 7.39 -12.70 11.99
CA LEU A 18 6.38 -13.61 11.42
C LEU A 18 6.79 -15.09 11.50
N SER A 19 8.06 -15.37 11.79
CA SER A 19 8.53 -16.74 12.02
C SER A 19 7.93 -17.33 13.30
N GLN A 20 7.65 -18.64 13.28
CA GLN A 20 7.16 -19.38 14.45
C GLN A 20 8.26 -19.63 15.50
N GLU A 21 9.54 -19.42 15.15
CA GLU A 21 10.66 -19.70 16.05
C GLU A 21 10.92 -18.55 17.03
N LYS A 22 10.87 -18.84 18.33
CA LYS A 22 11.12 -17.84 19.39
C LYS A 22 12.49 -17.16 19.28
N LYS A 23 13.52 -17.87 18.80
CA LYS A 23 14.86 -17.30 18.59
C LYS A 23 14.83 -16.14 17.58
N ASN A 24 14.02 -16.25 16.54
CA ASN A 24 13.93 -15.25 15.49
C ASN A 24 13.32 -13.94 16.01
N ARG A 25 12.40 -13.99 16.98
CA ARG A 25 11.90 -12.77 17.65
C ARG A 25 13.00 -11.98 18.35
N ASN A 26 13.93 -12.65 19.03
CA ASN A 26 15.06 -11.97 19.68
C ASN A 26 16.00 -11.30 18.67
N GLU A 27 16.26 -11.97 17.53
CA GLU A 27 17.03 -11.38 16.43
C GLU A 27 16.27 -10.21 15.77
N GLY A 28 14.94 -10.31 15.63
CA GLY A 28 14.09 -9.24 15.15
C GLY A 28 14.17 -7.99 16.03
N LEU A 29 14.14 -8.13 17.35
CA LEU A 29 14.31 -7.03 18.30
C LEU A 29 15.70 -6.37 18.18
N LYS A 30 16.77 -7.16 18.07
CA LYS A 30 18.12 -6.62 17.84
C LYS A 30 18.17 -5.82 16.54
N LEU A 31 17.53 -6.33 15.48
CA LEU A 31 17.50 -5.68 14.19
C LEU A 31 16.71 -4.36 14.24
N LEU A 32 15.59 -4.30 14.99
CA LEU A 32 14.87 -3.06 15.23
C LEU A 32 15.73 -2.00 15.91
N ASN A 33 16.52 -2.37 16.93
CA ASN A 33 17.42 -1.42 17.60
C ASN A 33 18.46 -0.84 16.63
N ILE A 34 19.07 -1.69 15.80
CA ILE A 34 20.02 -1.26 14.75
C ILE A 34 19.34 -0.28 13.78
N ILE A 35 18.13 -0.61 13.31
CA ILE A 35 17.39 0.26 12.39
C ILE A 35 17.06 1.60 13.07
N SER A 36 16.63 1.58 14.33
CA SER A 36 16.26 2.78 15.08
C SER A 36 17.43 3.74 15.28
N GLU A 37 18.65 3.24 15.46
CA GLU A 37 19.84 4.09 15.55
C GLU A 37 20.11 4.80 14.22
N GLU A 38 19.99 4.09 13.09
CA GLU A 38 20.26 4.65 11.78
C GLU A 38 19.16 5.58 11.25
N ILE A 39 17.90 5.25 11.53
CA ILE A 39 16.75 5.92 10.92
C ILE A 39 16.66 7.40 11.31
N THR A 40 17.18 7.75 12.49
CA THR A 40 17.22 9.12 13.03
C THR A 40 17.97 10.10 12.14
N THR A 41 18.89 9.62 11.31
CA THR A 41 19.68 10.44 10.36
C THR A 41 19.25 10.27 8.91
N SER A 42 18.27 9.39 8.64
CA SER A 42 17.79 9.12 7.29
C SER A 42 17.00 10.32 6.75
N LYS A 43 17.12 10.54 5.44
CA LYS A 43 16.28 11.46 4.67
C LYS A 43 15.46 10.75 3.60
N ASP A 44 15.55 9.43 3.56
CA ASP A 44 14.75 8.60 2.67
C ASP A 44 13.41 8.32 3.36
N TYR A 45 12.34 8.93 2.84
CA TYR A 45 10.96 8.74 3.31
C TYR A 45 10.15 7.80 2.42
N SER A 46 10.81 7.03 1.55
CA SER A 46 10.11 6.00 0.78
C SER A 46 9.62 4.86 1.69
N PHE A 47 8.56 4.20 1.26
CA PHE A 47 8.07 2.99 1.93
C PHE A 47 9.00 1.79 1.68
N ASP A 48 9.53 1.70 0.47
CA ASP A 48 10.41 0.61 0.04
C ASP A 48 11.73 0.59 0.82
N THR A 49 12.44 1.73 0.88
CA THR A 49 13.81 1.78 1.39
C THR A 49 14.00 2.68 2.61
N GLY A 50 12.97 3.41 3.05
CA GLY A 50 13.09 4.48 4.03
C GLY A 50 12.18 4.43 5.27
N ILE A 51 12.01 5.62 5.86
CA ILE A 51 11.36 5.91 7.16
C ILE A 51 9.92 5.44 7.20
N THR A 52 9.15 5.70 6.14
CA THR A 52 7.74 5.33 6.06
C THR A 52 7.54 3.82 6.19
N GLY A 53 8.45 3.02 5.61
CA GLY A 53 8.42 1.57 5.74
C GLY A 53 8.81 1.09 7.15
N PHE A 54 9.82 1.71 7.75
CA PHE A 54 10.18 1.39 9.15
C PHE A 54 9.04 1.73 10.12
N GLY A 55 8.45 2.92 10.00
CA GLY A 55 7.34 3.34 10.85
C GLY A 55 6.10 2.45 10.69
N TRP A 56 5.82 1.99 9.46
CA TRP A 56 4.79 0.98 9.22
C TRP A 56 5.10 -0.34 9.95
N LEU A 57 6.36 -0.82 9.89
CA LEU A 57 6.76 -2.04 10.60
C LEU A 57 6.50 -1.92 12.10
N VAL A 58 6.95 -0.83 12.73
CA VAL A 58 6.76 -0.61 14.17
C VAL A 58 5.26 -0.65 14.53
N ALA A 59 4.43 0.08 13.78
CA ALA A 59 2.99 0.10 13.97
C ALA A 59 2.33 -1.28 13.73
N PHE A 60 2.82 -2.05 12.77
CA PHE A 60 2.35 -3.41 12.50
C PHE A 60 2.67 -4.36 13.64
N LEU A 61 3.93 -4.38 14.10
CA LEU A 61 4.36 -5.26 15.18
C LEU A 61 3.61 -4.95 16.49
N HIS A 62 3.32 -3.69 16.74
CA HIS A 62 2.47 -3.27 17.85
C HIS A 62 1.03 -3.77 17.70
N GLN A 63 0.39 -3.49 16.56
CA GLN A 63 -1.00 -3.90 16.28
C GLN A 63 -1.21 -5.41 16.45
N GLU A 64 -0.24 -6.20 15.98
CA GLU A 64 -0.26 -7.67 16.06
C GLU A 64 0.25 -8.22 17.41
N LYS A 65 0.54 -7.35 18.39
CA LYS A 65 1.05 -7.71 19.73
C LYS A 65 2.34 -8.55 19.68
N LEU A 66 3.18 -8.29 18.69
CA LEU A 66 4.47 -8.94 18.50
C LEU A 66 5.59 -8.26 19.30
N ILE A 67 5.37 -6.99 19.65
CA ILE A 67 6.19 -6.19 20.58
C ILE A 67 5.27 -5.45 21.55
N ASP A 68 5.80 -5.12 22.73
CA ASP A 68 5.09 -4.38 23.79
C ASP A 68 5.69 -2.97 23.88
N ILE A 69 5.08 -2.03 23.17
CA ILE A 69 5.51 -0.64 23.05
C ILE A 69 4.29 0.29 23.06
N ASP A 70 4.51 1.58 23.28
CA ASP A 70 3.57 2.61 22.84
C ASP A 70 4.03 3.09 21.45
N SER A 71 3.25 2.78 20.41
CA SER A 71 3.62 3.15 19.05
C SER A 71 3.43 4.64 18.78
N ASP A 72 2.59 5.34 19.57
CA ASP A 72 2.43 6.79 19.42
C ASP A 72 3.65 7.53 19.94
N ASP A 73 4.21 7.11 21.08
CA ASP A 73 5.44 7.70 21.64
C ASP A 73 6.65 7.48 20.72
N ILE A 74 6.80 6.28 20.15
CA ILE A 74 7.96 5.96 19.30
C ILE A 74 7.91 6.67 17.96
N LEU A 75 6.70 6.88 17.42
CA LEU A 75 6.52 7.36 16.06
C LEU A 75 6.07 8.82 15.95
N GLU A 76 5.95 9.54 17.06
CA GLU A 76 5.47 10.92 17.11
C GLU A 76 6.23 11.87 16.16
N ASP A 77 7.56 11.88 16.25
CA ASP A 77 8.40 12.73 15.40
C ASP A 77 8.28 12.33 13.91
N PHE A 78 8.13 11.03 13.62
CA PHE A 78 7.96 10.56 12.24
C PHE A 78 6.60 10.95 11.68
N ASP A 79 5.54 10.92 12.49
CA ASP A 79 4.21 11.38 12.08
C ASP A 79 4.24 12.82 11.62
N ASP A 80 4.89 13.69 12.40
CA ASP A 80 4.96 15.11 12.12
C ASP A 80 5.75 15.42 10.85
N GLN A 81 6.80 14.63 10.55
CA GLN A 81 7.56 14.77 9.30
C GLN A 81 6.80 14.20 8.10
N ILE A 82 6.22 13.01 8.23
CA ILE A 82 5.45 12.36 7.15
C ILE A 82 4.20 13.18 6.82
N TYR A 83 3.56 13.81 7.80
CA TYR A 83 2.49 14.79 7.57
C TYR A 83 2.96 15.95 6.67
N LYS A 84 4.09 16.59 7.01
CA LYS A 84 4.64 17.70 6.21
C LYS A 84 4.98 17.27 4.79
N LEU A 85 5.62 16.11 4.65
CA LEU A 85 5.98 15.54 3.35
C LEU A 85 4.75 15.18 2.52
N THR A 86 3.70 14.65 3.16
CA THR A 86 2.43 14.38 2.51
C THR A 86 1.85 15.66 1.93
N LEU A 87 1.81 16.75 2.69
CA LEU A 87 1.34 18.05 2.18
C LEU A 87 2.21 18.59 1.04
N GLN A 88 3.53 18.42 1.11
CA GLN A 88 4.45 18.80 0.05
C GLN A 88 4.17 18.02 -1.24
N GLU A 89 4.07 16.69 -1.15
CA GLU A 89 3.78 15.82 -2.30
C GLU A 89 2.38 16.12 -2.88
N LEU A 90 1.39 16.45 -2.04
CA LEU A 90 0.07 16.89 -2.48
C LEU A 90 0.12 18.21 -3.25
N SER A 91 1.04 19.12 -2.90
CA SER A 91 1.22 20.39 -3.60
C SER A 91 2.05 20.29 -4.89
N ASP A 92 2.80 19.21 -5.10
CA ASP A 92 3.61 19.02 -6.31
C ASP A 92 2.72 18.71 -7.53
N GLN A 93 3.07 19.28 -8.68
CA GLN A 93 2.41 18.96 -9.95
C GLN A 93 2.85 17.59 -10.50
N ASN A 94 4.09 17.20 -10.24
CA ASN A 94 4.68 15.93 -10.69
C ASN A 94 4.50 14.87 -9.61
N THR A 95 3.27 14.36 -9.53
CA THR A 95 2.88 13.40 -8.49
C THR A 95 3.66 12.10 -8.60
N ASN A 96 4.40 11.74 -7.55
CA ASN A 96 4.99 10.41 -7.41
C ASN A 96 3.98 9.45 -6.76
N ILE A 97 3.36 8.61 -7.58
CA ILE A 97 2.30 7.70 -7.12
C ILE A 97 2.82 6.68 -6.11
N ASP A 98 4.01 6.10 -6.31
CA ASP A 98 4.59 5.15 -5.35
C ASP A 98 4.78 5.78 -3.97
N THR A 99 5.17 7.05 -3.93
CA THR A 99 5.32 7.82 -2.70
C THR A 99 3.98 8.02 -2.01
N LEU A 100 2.95 8.44 -2.76
CA LEU A 100 1.60 8.61 -2.21
C LEU A 100 0.98 7.28 -1.73
N LEU A 101 1.18 6.19 -2.46
CA LEU A 101 0.72 4.85 -2.03
C LEU A 101 1.43 4.40 -0.75
N GLY A 102 2.73 4.68 -0.63
CA GLY A 102 3.49 4.46 0.60
C GLY A 102 3.00 5.29 1.78
N PHE A 103 2.62 6.55 1.56
CA PHE A 103 2.00 7.40 2.58
C PHE A 103 0.61 6.90 2.98
N ILE A 104 -0.20 6.38 2.05
CA ILE A 104 -1.45 5.70 2.39
C ILE A 104 -1.16 4.53 3.34
N ASP A 105 -0.19 3.68 3.02
CA ASP A 105 0.16 2.51 3.85
C ASP A 105 0.56 2.91 5.27
N TYR A 106 1.36 3.96 5.41
CA TYR A 106 1.72 4.49 6.73
C TYR A 106 0.52 5.09 7.47
N HIS A 107 -0.23 6.00 6.84
CA HIS A 107 -1.34 6.66 7.49
C HIS A 107 -2.46 5.67 7.88
N ILE A 108 -2.74 4.66 7.06
CA ILE A 108 -3.81 3.71 7.36
C ILE A 108 -3.48 2.85 8.58
N ILE A 109 -2.23 2.38 8.70
CA ILE A 109 -1.85 1.57 9.86
C ILE A 109 -1.84 2.41 11.14
N ARG A 110 -1.39 3.66 11.07
CA ARG A 110 -1.42 4.60 12.21
C ARG A 110 -2.84 4.97 12.62
N HIS A 111 -3.73 5.18 11.66
CA HIS A 111 -5.16 5.40 11.93
C HIS A 111 -5.81 4.19 12.64
N ARG A 112 -5.40 2.97 12.29
CA ARG A 112 -5.95 1.71 12.84
C ARG A 112 -5.35 1.29 14.17
N ASN A 113 -4.09 1.63 14.42
CA ASN A 113 -3.39 1.32 15.67
C ASN A 113 -4.18 1.83 16.88
N LYS A 114 -4.09 1.13 18.01
CA LYS A 114 -4.73 1.51 19.27
C LYS A 114 -3.71 1.52 20.38
N ASN A 115 -3.55 2.66 21.04
CA ASN A 115 -2.73 2.83 22.24
C ASN A 115 -3.62 3.13 23.45
N PHE A 116 -3.09 2.92 24.66
CA PHE A 116 -3.86 3.12 25.89
C PHE A 116 -4.26 4.60 26.08
N ASN A 117 -3.39 5.53 25.68
CA ASN A 117 -3.59 6.99 25.79
C ASN A 117 -3.74 7.65 24.41
N GLU A 118 -4.45 6.99 23.51
CA GLU A 118 -4.59 7.43 22.12
C GLU A 118 -5.11 8.88 21.97
N GLN A 119 -4.36 9.67 21.21
CA GLN A 119 -4.73 11.05 20.88
C GLN A 119 -5.65 11.06 19.67
N HIS A 120 -6.97 11.21 19.88
CA HIS A 120 -7.96 11.24 18.80
C HIS A 120 -7.65 12.25 17.68
N TYR A 121 -7.03 13.38 18.00
CA TYR A 121 -6.61 14.38 17.02
C TYR A 121 -5.56 13.84 16.03
N ARG A 122 -4.59 13.03 16.48
CA ARG A 122 -3.57 12.45 15.59
C ARG A 122 -4.20 11.47 14.59
N LYS A 123 -5.17 10.67 15.04
CA LYS A 123 -5.95 9.79 14.14
C LYS A 123 -6.75 10.56 13.10
N PHE A 124 -7.30 11.69 13.50
CA PHE A 124 -7.98 12.60 12.57
C PHE A 124 -6.99 13.12 11.51
N ILE A 125 -5.79 13.54 11.89
CA ILE A 125 -4.77 13.97 10.93
C ILE A 125 -4.45 12.86 9.90
N HIS A 126 -4.21 11.63 10.35
CA HIS A 126 -3.94 10.52 9.42
C HIS A 126 -5.10 10.26 8.46
N GLN A 127 -6.33 10.32 8.97
CA GLN A 127 -7.54 10.21 8.15
C GLN A 127 -7.65 11.33 7.11
N GLU A 128 -7.35 12.58 7.50
CA GLU A 128 -7.37 13.73 6.59
C GLU A 128 -6.28 13.65 5.52
N CYS A 129 -5.06 13.23 5.88
CA CYS A 129 -4.01 12.94 4.91
C CYS A 129 -4.48 11.91 3.88
N ILE A 130 -5.10 10.82 4.32
CA ILE A 130 -5.65 9.81 3.41
C ILE A 130 -6.72 10.42 2.49
N ASN A 131 -7.64 11.23 3.03
CA ASN A 131 -8.69 11.86 2.24
C ASN A 131 -8.12 12.75 1.14
N LEU A 132 -7.11 13.56 1.45
CA LEU A 132 -6.43 14.44 0.49
C LEU A 132 -5.66 13.65 -0.59
N ILE A 133 -4.98 12.57 -0.20
CA ILE A 133 -4.28 11.70 -1.15
C ILE A 133 -5.30 11.03 -2.09
N VAL A 134 -6.41 10.53 -1.55
CA VAL A 134 -7.49 9.92 -2.33
C VAL A 134 -8.07 10.91 -3.34
N GLU A 135 -8.34 12.15 -2.92
CA GLU A 135 -8.84 13.19 -3.82
C GLU A 135 -7.88 13.44 -4.99
N LYS A 136 -6.58 13.64 -4.70
CA LYS A 136 -5.56 13.87 -5.72
C LYS A 136 -5.42 12.69 -6.70
N LEU A 137 -5.37 11.46 -6.17
CA LEU A 137 -5.26 10.26 -7.00
C LEU A 137 -6.53 10.00 -7.81
N SER A 138 -7.71 10.35 -7.31
CA SER A 138 -8.95 10.18 -8.06
C SER A 138 -9.05 11.16 -9.23
N ILE A 139 -8.65 12.43 -9.01
CA ILE A 139 -8.53 13.42 -10.10
C ILE A 139 -7.57 12.91 -11.19
N LEU A 140 -6.47 12.28 -10.80
CA LEU A 140 -5.51 11.70 -11.74
C LEU A 140 -6.11 10.54 -12.56
N ILE A 141 -6.88 9.65 -11.91
CA ILE A 141 -7.60 8.58 -12.60
C ILE A 141 -8.59 9.16 -13.61
N ASP A 142 -9.38 10.16 -13.20
CA ASP A 142 -10.38 10.79 -14.07
C ASP A 142 -9.72 11.49 -15.27
N TYR A 143 -8.56 12.12 -15.07
CA TYR A 143 -7.72 12.63 -16.15
C TYR A 143 -7.29 11.51 -17.11
N TYR A 144 -6.79 10.38 -16.58
CA TYR A 144 -6.39 9.23 -17.41
C TYR A 144 -7.57 8.57 -18.15
N ILE A 145 -8.77 8.58 -17.58
CA ILE A 145 -9.98 8.13 -18.27
C ILE A 145 -10.31 9.03 -19.47
N SER A 146 -10.01 10.33 -19.37
CA SER A 146 -10.33 11.32 -20.41
C SER A 146 -9.39 11.31 -21.62
N ILE A 147 -8.18 10.74 -21.49
CA ILE A 147 -7.20 10.70 -22.58
C ILE A 147 -7.45 9.52 -23.52
N LYS A 148 -7.11 9.69 -24.81
CA LYS A 148 -7.40 8.71 -25.86
C LYS A 148 -6.53 7.46 -25.78
N GLU A 149 -5.24 7.65 -25.49
CA GLU A 149 -4.23 6.59 -25.47
C GLU A 149 -3.45 6.69 -24.16
N LEU A 150 -3.46 5.60 -23.39
CA LEU A 150 -2.76 5.49 -22.14
C LEU A 150 -1.41 4.80 -22.35
N SER A 151 -0.36 5.33 -21.74
CA SER A 151 0.93 4.64 -21.65
C SER A 151 0.85 3.45 -20.69
N GLN A 152 1.79 2.51 -20.83
CA GLN A 152 1.89 1.36 -19.93
C GLN A 152 1.98 1.77 -18.46
N VAL A 153 2.78 2.80 -18.17
CA VAL A 153 2.96 3.33 -16.81
C VAL A 153 1.65 3.91 -16.26
N GLN A 154 0.87 4.63 -17.07
CA GLN A 154 -0.42 5.18 -16.63
C GLN A 154 -1.44 4.09 -16.30
N ILE A 155 -1.46 3.00 -17.08
CA ILE A 155 -2.32 1.84 -16.82
C ILE A 155 -1.91 1.14 -15.52
N GLU A 156 -0.61 0.92 -15.33
CA GLU A 156 -0.08 0.28 -14.11
C GLU A 156 -0.42 1.09 -12.87
N ASN A 157 -0.15 2.39 -12.91
CA ASN A 157 -0.48 3.36 -11.86
C ASN A 157 -1.96 3.29 -11.47
N CYS A 158 -2.88 3.28 -12.43
CA CYS A 158 -4.31 3.14 -12.13
C CYS A 158 -4.64 1.80 -11.49
N CYS A 159 -4.03 0.70 -11.93
CA CYS A 159 -4.26 -0.61 -11.32
C CYS A 159 -3.80 -0.63 -9.86
N ASP A 160 -2.67 -0.01 -9.54
CA ASP A 160 -2.16 0.11 -8.17
C ASP A 160 -3.02 1.01 -7.29
N ILE A 161 -3.45 2.16 -7.81
CA ILE A 161 -4.35 3.08 -7.08
C ILE A 161 -5.69 2.39 -6.79
N LEU A 162 -6.30 1.74 -7.79
CA LEU A 162 -7.60 1.06 -7.62
C LEU A 162 -7.51 -0.12 -6.66
N LEU A 163 -6.42 -0.88 -6.69
CA LEU A 163 -6.13 -1.90 -5.70
C LEU A 163 -6.03 -1.29 -4.30
N LYS A 164 -5.27 -0.19 -4.15
CA LYS A 164 -5.13 0.48 -2.85
C LYS A 164 -6.47 1.04 -2.33
N PHE A 165 -7.26 1.68 -3.18
CA PHE A 165 -8.59 2.21 -2.84
C PHE A 165 -9.54 1.09 -2.37
N SER A 166 -9.51 -0.05 -3.06
CA SER A 166 -10.32 -1.20 -2.67
C SER A 166 -9.98 -1.70 -1.26
N TYR A 167 -8.69 -1.81 -0.93
CA TYR A 167 -8.22 -2.19 0.40
C TYR A 167 -8.62 -1.15 1.45
N LEU A 168 -8.31 0.11 1.17
CA LEU A 168 -8.53 1.26 2.06
C LEU A 168 -10.00 1.41 2.49
N SER A 169 -10.93 1.19 1.56
CA SER A 169 -12.37 1.32 1.81
C SER A 169 -12.95 0.35 2.84
N ASN A 170 -12.19 -0.67 3.27
CA ASN A 170 -12.62 -1.58 4.36
C ASN A 170 -12.31 -1.03 5.74
N TYR A 171 -11.45 -0.02 5.81
CA TYR A 171 -10.98 0.57 7.06
C TYR A 171 -11.40 2.03 7.19
N ILE A 172 -11.63 2.71 6.07
CA ILE A 172 -11.98 4.12 6.00
C ILE A 172 -13.22 4.32 5.14
N ASN A 173 -14.21 5.00 5.71
CA ASN A 173 -15.38 5.45 4.96
C ASN A 173 -15.05 6.74 4.18
N ASN A 174 -14.58 6.59 2.95
CA ASN A 174 -14.30 7.70 2.06
C ASN A 174 -15.32 7.76 0.92
N LYS A 175 -16.04 8.89 0.82
CA LYS A 175 -17.12 9.08 -0.16
C LYS A 175 -16.63 9.00 -1.62
N ILE A 176 -15.46 9.57 -1.92
CA ILE A 176 -14.89 9.55 -3.28
C ILE A 176 -14.67 8.10 -3.73
N ILE A 177 -14.06 7.28 -2.88
CA ILE A 177 -13.85 5.86 -3.19
C ILE A 177 -15.19 5.14 -3.37
N ASN A 178 -16.12 5.31 -2.43
CA ASN A 178 -17.41 4.62 -2.50
C ASN A 178 -18.20 4.97 -3.77
N ASP A 179 -18.18 6.24 -4.19
CA ASP A 179 -18.95 6.73 -5.32
C ASP A 179 -18.27 6.40 -6.66
N GLN A 180 -16.93 6.45 -6.74
CA GLN A 180 -16.20 6.40 -8.01
C GLN A 180 -15.54 5.05 -8.32
N LEU A 181 -15.12 4.28 -7.29
CA LEU A 181 -14.34 3.05 -7.48
C LEU A 181 -15.00 2.04 -8.43
N PRO A 182 -16.33 1.75 -8.35
CA PRO A 182 -16.96 0.79 -9.27
C PRO A 182 -16.86 1.22 -10.75
N GLY A 183 -17.05 2.52 -11.02
CA GLY A 183 -16.98 3.07 -12.38
C GLY A 183 -15.55 3.07 -12.92
N GLN A 184 -14.58 3.44 -12.10
CA GLN A 184 -13.16 3.43 -12.46
C GLN A 184 -12.66 1.98 -12.69
N LEU A 185 -13.03 1.03 -11.84
CA LEU A 185 -12.74 -0.40 -12.05
C LEU A 185 -13.33 -0.90 -13.37
N TYR A 186 -14.61 -0.60 -13.65
CA TYR A 186 -15.24 -1.00 -14.90
C TYR A 186 -14.47 -0.48 -16.12
N TYR A 187 -14.06 0.79 -16.10
CA TYR A 187 -13.27 1.38 -17.18
C TYR A 187 -11.96 0.63 -17.40
N PHE A 188 -11.14 0.46 -16.36
CA PHE A 188 -9.81 -0.15 -16.50
C PHE A 188 -9.85 -1.65 -16.81
N ILE A 189 -10.87 -2.37 -16.33
CA ILE A 189 -11.12 -3.76 -16.75
C ILE A 189 -11.39 -3.81 -18.26
N LYS A 190 -12.30 -2.96 -18.75
CA LYS A 190 -12.61 -2.91 -20.19
C LYS A 190 -11.42 -2.45 -21.02
N HIS A 191 -10.67 -1.46 -20.53
CA HIS A 191 -9.50 -0.91 -21.22
C HIS A 191 -8.40 -1.98 -21.39
N THR A 192 -8.07 -2.70 -20.31
CA THR A 192 -7.05 -3.77 -20.35
C THR A 192 -7.47 -4.94 -21.24
N GLN A 193 -8.76 -5.23 -21.35
CA GLN A 193 -9.29 -6.27 -22.23
C GLN A 193 -9.21 -5.91 -23.71
N ILE A 194 -9.52 -4.66 -24.07
CA ILE A 194 -9.61 -4.22 -25.47
C ILE A 194 -8.25 -3.79 -26.03
N ASN A 195 -7.46 -3.06 -25.25
CA ASN A 195 -6.31 -2.33 -25.77
C ASN A 195 -4.97 -3.05 -25.53
N LEU A 196 -4.91 -4.01 -24.62
CA LEU A 196 -3.67 -4.76 -24.36
C LEU A 196 -3.67 -6.08 -25.12
N GLN A 197 -2.52 -6.42 -25.71
CA GLN A 197 -2.35 -7.62 -26.50
C GLN A 197 -2.69 -8.88 -25.68
N PRO A 198 -3.41 -9.85 -26.28
CA PRO A 198 -3.59 -11.18 -25.69
C PRO A 198 -2.23 -11.81 -25.34
N TYR A 199 -2.16 -12.55 -24.23
CA TYR A 199 -0.94 -13.23 -23.74
C TYR A 199 0.23 -12.32 -23.30
N ASN A 200 0.01 -11.02 -23.14
CA ASN A 200 1.02 -10.12 -22.58
C ASN A 200 1.11 -10.27 -21.04
N ASN A 201 2.31 -10.52 -20.50
CA ASN A 201 2.55 -10.56 -19.05
C ASN A 201 2.10 -9.27 -18.33
N PHE A 202 2.27 -8.11 -18.98
CA PHE A 202 1.78 -6.83 -18.46
C PHE A 202 0.25 -6.81 -18.29
N LYS A 203 -0.50 -7.30 -19.29
CA LYS A 203 -1.97 -7.44 -19.22
C LYS A 203 -2.36 -8.31 -18.02
N LYS A 204 -1.69 -9.45 -17.87
CA LYS A 204 -1.91 -10.40 -16.78
C LYS A 204 -1.68 -9.77 -15.39
N ILE A 205 -0.60 -9.01 -15.22
CA ILE A 205 -0.29 -8.31 -13.96
C ILE A 205 -1.38 -7.29 -13.63
N CYS A 206 -1.75 -6.43 -14.59
CA CYS A 206 -2.81 -5.43 -14.40
C CYS A 206 -4.14 -6.08 -14.02
N GLN A 207 -4.52 -7.15 -14.73
CA GLN A 207 -5.79 -7.84 -14.48
C GLN A 207 -5.82 -8.59 -13.15
N LYS A 208 -4.68 -9.13 -12.69
CA LYS A 208 -4.56 -9.67 -11.33
C LYS A 208 -4.78 -8.59 -10.27
N LYS A 209 -4.19 -7.40 -10.42
CA LYS A 209 -4.40 -6.26 -9.51
C LYS A 209 -5.87 -5.82 -9.50
N LEU A 210 -6.49 -5.65 -10.67
CA LEU A 210 -7.91 -5.27 -10.80
C LEU A 210 -8.85 -6.34 -10.24
N ARG A 211 -8.53 -7.63 -10.45
CA ARG A 211 -9.30 -8.75 -9.90
C ARG A 211 -9.26 -8.73 -8.38
N GLN A 212 -8.07 -8.57 -7.81
CA GLN A 212 -7.89 -8.45 -6.37
C GLN A 212 -8.64 -7.25 -5.79
N ALA A 213 -8.66 -6.13 -6.52
CA ALA A 213 -9.44 -4.97 -6.13
C ALA A 213 -10.96 -5.26 -6.08
N CYS A 214 -11.45 -6.06 -7.02
CA CYS A 214 -12.84 -6.51 -7.04
C CYS A 214 -13.14 -7.50 -5.91
N GLU A 215 -12.21 -8.41 -5.58
CA GLU A 215 -12.33 -9.34 -4.46
C GLU A 215 -12.42 -8.61 -3.12
N ASN A 216 -11.58 -7.58 -2.90
CA ASN A 216 -11.65 -6.74 -1.71
C ASN A 216 -13.03 -6.07 -1.53
N LYS A 217 -13.82 -5.90 -2.59
CA LYS A 217 -15.15 -5.26 -2.53
C LYS A 217 -16.31 -6.24 -2.76
N ASN A 218 -16.04 -7.52 -2.99
CA ASN A 218 -17.04 -8.52 -3.40
C ASN A 218 -17.83 -8.11 -4.66
N PHE A 219 -17.16 -7.54 -5.66
CA PHE A 219 -17.79 -7.21 -6.96
C PHE A 219 -17.84 -8.43 -7.89
N GLU A 220 -18.71 -9.39 -7.58
CA GLU A 220 -18.78 -10.72 -8.23
C GLU A 220 -18.83 -10.66 -9.77
N ILE A 221 -19.63 -9.75 -10.34
CA ILE A 221 -19.76 -9.60 -11.80
C ILE A 221 -18.41 -9.28 -12.46
N PHE A 222 -17.61 -8.41 -11.83
CA PHE A 222 -16.29 -8.03 -12.35
C PHE A 222 -15.28 -9.17 -12.17
N ILE A 223 -15.36 -9.90 -11.06
CA ILE A 223 -14.51 -11.07 -10.78
C ILE A 223 -14.70 -12.14 -11.86
N VAL A 224 -15.95 -12.51 -12.15
CA VAL A 224 -16.27 -13.51 -13.20
C VAL A 224 -15.73 -13.06 -14.55
N LYS A 225 -15.94 -11.78 -14.88
CA LYS A 225 -15.46 -11.21 -16.15
C LYS A 225 -13.93 -11.28 -16.31
N LEU A 226 -13.19 -11.02 -15.23
CA LEU A 226 -11.73 -11.10 -15.23
C LEU A 226 -11.21 -12.54 -15.22
N ASN A 227 -11.89 -13.47 -14.53
CA ASN A 227 -11.50 -14.87 -14.50
C ASN A 227 -11.54 -15.52 -15.89
N ASN A 228 -12.56 -15.21 -16.69
CA ASN A 228 -12.66 -15.71 -18.05
C ASN A 228 -11.44 -15.30 -18.89
N ASP A 229 -11.07 -14.01 -18.87
CA ASP A 229 -9.92 -13.49 -19.63
C ASP A 229 -8.57 -13.99 -19.08
N LEU A 230 -8.43 -14.15 -17.76
CA LEU A 230 -7.21 -14.71 -17.15
C LEU A 230 -7.04 -16.21 -17.43
N SER A 231 -8.15 -16.97 -17.58
CA SER A 231 -8.09 -18.40 -17.93
C SER A 231 -7.60 -18.64 -19.36
N GLU A 232 -7.75 -17.63 -20.24
CA GLU A 232 -7.22 -17.65 -21.60
C GLU A 232 -5.71 -17.34 -21.65
N ILE A 233 -5.09 -16.88 -20.56
CA ILE A 233 -3.67 -16.52 -20.50
C ILE A 233 -2.88 -17.62 -19.78
N ASP A 234 -1.90 -18.24 -20.46
CA ASP A 234 -1.13 -19.36 -19.91
C ASP A 234 -0.43 -19.00 -18.58
N ASN A 235 -0.50 -19.93 -17.63
CA ASN A 235 -0.16 -19.72 -16.22
C ASN A 235 1.23 -20.19 -15.81
N SER A 236 2.06 -20.60 -16.75
CA SER A 236 3.46 -20.93 -16.47
C SER A 236 4.28 -19.68 -16.19
N GLU A 237 4.31 -19.26 -14.93
CA GLU A 237 5.47 -18.77 -14.17
C GLU A 237 5.01 -17.96 -12.96
N ILE A 238 5.81 -18.11 -11.89
CA ILE A 238 5.80 -17.40 -10.60
C ILE A 238 5.14 -18.21 -9.47
N GLU A 239 5.86 -19.24 -9.05
CA GLU A 239 5.89 -19.67 -7.64
C GLU A 239 7.35 -19.96 -7.27
N GLN A 240 7.87 -19.26 -6.25
CA GLN A 240 8.57 -19.81 -5.08
C GLN A 240 9.45 -18.76 -4.40
N THR A 241 9.05 -18.37 -3.19
CA THR A 241 9.82 -18.03 -1.97
C THR A 241 8.97 -17.12 -1.08
N SER A 242 9.25 -17.08 0.22
CA SER A 242 8.75 -16.02 1.10
C SER A 242 9.39 -14.68 0.71
N ASP A 243 9.06 -14.19 -0.48
CA ASP A 243 9.49 -12.87 -0.94
C ASP A 243 8.83 -11.85 -0.02
N ILE A 244 9.66 -11.00 0.59
CA ILE A 244 9.20 -9.89 1.40
C ILE A 244 8.19 -9.05 0.63
N ARG A 245 8.36 -8.89 -0.69
CA ARG A 245 7.40 -8.18 -1.55
C ARG A 245 6.01 -8.80 -1.51
N ASN A 246 5.93 -10.12 -1.64
CA ASN A 246 4.65 -10.83 -1.57
C ASN A 246 4.03 -10.73 -0.18
N THR A 247 4.85 -10.80 0.87
CA THR A 247 4.38 -10.69 2.26
C THR A 247 3.81 -9.30 2.51
N VAL A 248 4.56 -8.25 2.18
CA VAL A 248 4.13 -6.85 2.35
C VAL A 248 2.93 -6.56 1.47
N PHE A 249 2.92 -7.01 0.22
CA PHE A 249 1.76 -6.88 -0.67
C PHE A 249 0.49 -7.44 -0.05
N LYS A 250 0.55 -8.63 0.56
CA LYS A 250 -0.60 -9.23 1.25
C LYS A 250 -1.08 -8.35 2.40
N LEU A 251 -0.16 -7.89 3.25
CA LEU A 251 -0.49 -7.11 4.44
C LEU A 251 -1.03 -5.70 4.12
N THR A 252 -0.61 -5.10 2.99
CA THR A 252 -0.98 -3.72 2.62
C THR A 252 -2.04 -3.61 1.53
N ASN A 253 -2.48 -4.72 0.92
CA ASN A 253 -3.47 -4.68 -0.16
C ASN A 253 -4.59 -5.71 -0.06
N LEU A 254 -4.51 -6.70 0.82
CA LEU A 254 -5.52 -7.75 0.93
C LEU A 254 -6.29 -7.67 2.25
N ILE A 255 -7.56 -8.03 2.21
CA ILE A 255 -8.37 -8.25 3.42
C ILE A 255 -8.05 -9.66 3.93
N ASN A 256 -7.69 -9.77 5.21
CA ASN A 256 -7.50 -11.05 5.90
C ASN A 256 -8.83 -11.68 6.29
#